data_AF-Q8KAS5-F1
#
_entry.id   AF-Q8KAS5-F1
#
_cell.length_a   1.000
_cell.length_b   1.000
_cell.length_c   1.000
_cell.angle_alpha   90.00
_cell.angle_beta   90.00
_cell.angle_gamma   90.00
#
_symmetry.space_group_name_H-M   'P 1'
#
loop_
_entity.id
_entity.type
_entity.pdbx_description
1 polymer ?
#
loop_
_entity_poly.entity_id
_entity_poly.type
_entity_poly.pdbx_seq_one_letter_code
_entity_poly.pdbx_strand_id
1 'polypeptide(L)'
;MLAAAPLLLASGNGFATTGPAAKPAVKPVTESRGEILSLSCAGCHGTDGNSSSVIPSIYGKSPEYIETALIDFKNGSRTSTVMGRHAKGYTGEEIHLIAEYFGNLSKKNH
;
A
#
# COMPACT_ATOMS: atom_id res chain seq x y z
N MET A 1 12.48 -30.06 -56.92
CA MET A 1 11.91 -31.41 -56.66
C MET A 1 11.30 -31.39 -55.27
N LEU A 2 10.00 -31.09 -55.18
CA LEU A 2 9.23 -31.17 -53.93
C LEU A 2 8.76 -32.63 -53.79
N ALA A 3 9.13 -33.30 -52.71
CA ALA A 3 8.54 -34.58 -52.31
C ALA A 3 7.90 -34.39 -50.94
N ALA A 4 6.57 -34.44 -50.93
CA ALA A 4 5.74 -34.48 -49.74
C ALA A 4 5.76 -35.90 -49.14
N ALA A 5 5.93 -36.02 -47.83
CA ALA A 5 5.67 -37.24 -47.08
C ALA A 5 4.59 -36.98 -46.02
N PRO A 6 3.66 -37.92 -45.78
CA PRO A 6 2.43 -37.66 -45.04
C PRO A 6 2.59 -37.84 -43.52
N LEU A 7 1.72 -37.14 -42.80
CA LEU A 7 1.58 -37.16 -41.34
C LEU A 7 1.22 -38.56 -40.81
N LEU A 8 2.04 -39.05 -39.88
CA LEU A 8 1.69 -40.11 -38.93
C LEU A 8 1.21 -39.45 -37.63
N LEU A 9 -0.10 -39.54 -37.34
CA LEU A 9 -0.64 -39.24 -36.01
C LEU A 9 -0.44 -40.45 -35.10
N ALA A 10 0.51 -40.36 -34.17
CA ALA A 10 0.61 -41.24 -33.02
C ALA A 10 -0.11 -40.59 -31.83
N SER A 11 -1.22 -41.19 -31.39
CA SER A 11 -1.91 -40.82 -30.15
C SER A 11 -1.23 -41.52 -28.98
N GLY A 12 -0.46 -40.77 -28.19
CA GLY A 12 0.16 -41.23 -26.94
C GLY A 12 -0.49 -40.55 -25.73
N ASN A 13 -1.15 -41.32 -24.88
CA ASN A 13 -1.63 -40.87 -23.56
C ASN A 13 -0.45 -40.84 -22.58
N GLY A 14 0.14 -39.66 -22.37
CA GLY A 14 1.14 -39.43 -21.32
C GLY A 14 0.48 -38.83 -20.06
N PHE A 15 0.53 -39.55 -18.94
CA PHE A 15 0.24 -38.98 -17.62
C PHE A 15 1.37 -38.00 -17.24
N ALA A 16 1.05 -36.71 -17.23
CA ALA A 16 1.97 -35.66 -16.82
C ALA A 16 2.23 -35.72 -15.31
N THR A 17 3.51 -35.82 -14.94
CA THR A 17 3.97 -35.58 -13.57
C THR A 17 3.79 -34.09 -13.26
N THR A 18 3.02 -33.76 -12.23
CA THR A 18 2.86 -32.37 -11.78
C THR A 18 4.17 -31.90 -11.15
N GLY A 19 4.95 -31.11 -11.89
CA GLY A 19 6.10 -30.38 -11.35
C GLY A 19 5.67 -29.35 -10.30
N PRO A 20 6.59 -28.86 -9.45
CA PRO A 20 6.28 -27.85 -8.44
C PRO A 20 5.70 -26.60 -9.11
N ALA A 21 4.51 -26.19 -8.69
CA ALA A 21 3.88 -24.97 -9.16
C ALA A 21 4.82 -23.79 -8.91
N ALA A 22 5.24 -23.12 -9.99
CA ALA A 22 6.03 -21.90 -9.90
C ALA A 22 5.26 -20.88 -9.05
N LYS A 23 5.92 -20.31 -8.02
CA LYS A 23 5.33 -19.22 -7.23
C LYS A 23 4.98 -18.09 -8.19
N PRO A 24 3.77 -17.51 -8.12
CA PRO A 24 3.44 -16.33 -8.90
C PRO A 24 4.49 -15.25 -8.64
N ALA A 25 5.09 -14.72 -9.71
CA ALA A 25 6.00 -13.59 -9.59
C ALA A 25 5.20 -12.38 -9.11
N VAL A 26 5.50 -11.89 -7.90
CA VAL A 26 4.96 -10.64 -7.37
C VAL A 26 5.65 -9.50 -8.12
N LYS A 27 4.87 -8.58 -8.71
CA LYS A 27 5.42 -7.40 -9.38
C LYS A 27 6.21 -6.54 -8.38
N PRO A 28 7.34 -5.93 -8.78
CA PRO A 28 8.04 -4.98 -7.92
C PRO A 28 7.08 -3.89 -7.43
N VAL A 29 7.12 -3.59 -6.13
CA VAL A 29 6.38 -2.46 -5.57
C VAL A 29 7.10 -1.19 -5.98
N THR A 30 6.40 -0.32 -6.73
CA THR A 30 6.88 0.99 -7.18
C THR A 30 6.70 2.07 -6.12
N GLU A 31 5.79 1.85 -5.17
CA GLU A 31 5.39 2.84 -4.19
C GLU A 31 6.41 3.00 -3.05
N SER A 32 6.51 4.23 -2.56
CA SER A 32 7.37 4.55 -1.41
C SER A 32 6.88 3.85 -0.13
N ARG A 33 7.78 3.58 0.83
CA ARG A 33 7.39 3.02 2.13
C ARG A 33 6.35 3.90 2.84
N GLY A 34 6.49 5.22 2.78
CA GLY A 34 5.52 6.16 3.37
C GLY A 34 4.13 6.03 2.76
N GLU A 35 4.05 5.83 1.45
CA GLU A 35 2.79 5.57 0.76
C GLU A 35 2.16 4.25 1.20
N ILE A 36 2.93 3.16 1.23
CA ILE A 36 2.45 1.84 1.66
C ILE A 36 1.87 1.89 3.08
N LEU A 37 2.57 2.55 4.01
CA LEU A 37 2.09 2.74 5.39
C LEU A 37 0.79 3.55 5.43
N SER A 38 0.68 4.55 4.56
CA SER A 38 -0.44 5.50 4.51
C SER A 38 -1.71 4.93 3.89
N LEU A 39 -1.64 3.83 3.13
CA LEU A 39 -2.81 3.18 2.52
C LEU A 39 -3.90 2.82 3.54
N SER A 40 -3.49 2.40 4.75
CA SER A 40 -4.42 2.04 5.82
C SER A 40 -5.22 3.22 6.36
N CYS A 41 -4.72 4.45 6.20
CA CYS A 41 -5.35 5.65 6.74
C CYS A 41 -6.60 6.06 5.93
N ALA A 42 -6.64 5.70 4.64
CA ALA A 42 -7.72 6.09 3.73
C ALA A 42 -9.08 5.51 4.14
N GLY A 43 -9.10 4.36 4.83
CA GLY A 43 -10.33 3.76 5.33
C GLY A 43 -11.11 4.63 6.32
N CYS A 44 -10.41 5.56 7.00
CA CYS A 44 -11.01 6.48 7.96
C CYS A 44 -10.93 7.94 7.48
N HIS A 45 -9.78 8.36 6.98
CA HIS A 45 -9.52 9.75 6.58
C HIS A 45 -9.87 10.07 5.13
N GLY A 46 -10.47 9.12 4.40
CA GLY A 46 -10.78 9.25 2.98
C GLY A 46 -9.56 9.06 2.07
N THR A 47 -9.81 8.89 0.78
CA THR A 47 -8.76 8.85 -0.24
C THR A 47 -7.88 10.09 -0.14
N ASP A 48 -6.56 9.91 -0.23
CA ASP A 48 -5.57 10.98 -0.06
C ASP A 48 -5.64 11.73 1.28
N GLY A 49 -6.31 11.16 2.28
CA GLY A 49 -6.57 11.84 3.54
C GLY A 49 -7.57 12.99 3.43
N ASN A 50 -8.33 13.04 2.33
CA ASN A 50 -9.41 13.99 2.11
C ASN A 50 -10.76 13.36 2.47
N SER A 51 -11.15 13.53 3.73
CA SER A 51 -12.38 12.96 4.27
C SER A 51 -13.60 13.77 3.86
N SER A 52 -14.70 13.08 3.55
CA SER A 52 -16.03 13.65 3.32
C SER A 52 -17.01 13.34 4.48
N SER A 53 -16.50 12.89 5.62
CA SER A 53 -17.27 12.42 6.78
C SER A 53 -16.91 13.19 8.06
N VAL A 54 -17.41 12.74 9.22
CA VAL A 54 -17.11 13.30 10.54
C VAL A 54 -15.64 13.12 10.95
N ILE A 55 -14.94 12.17 10.34
CA ILE A 55 -13.50 11.98 10.54
C ILE A 55 -12.75 13.12 9.85
N PRO A 56 -11.79 13.80 10.50
CA PRO A 56 -11.17 14.99 9.94
C PRO A 56 -10.28 14.68 8.72
N SER A 57 -10.26 15.60 7.75
CA SER A 57 -9.30 15.57 6.64
C SER A 57 -7.89 15.96 7.13
N ILE A 58 -6.91 15.17 6.71
CA ILE A 58 -5.48 15.43 6.89
C ILE A 58 -4.82 15.98 5.63
N TYR A 59 -5.51 15.92 4.48
CA TYR A 59 -5.07 16.55 3.24
C TYR A 59 -4.77 18.05 3.45
N GLY A 60 -3.64 18.50 2.90
CA GLY A 60 -3.18 19.89 2.99
C GLY A 60 -2.59 20.31 4.34
N LYS A 61 -2.50 19.42 5.34
CA LYS A 61 -1.71 19.68 6.56
C LYS A 61 -0.22 19.54 6.25
N SER A 62 0.64 20.28 6.94
CA SER A 62 2.10 20.13 6.73
C SER A 62 2.61 18.80 7.30
N PRO A 63 3.75 18.28 6.82
CA PRO A 63 4.38 17.10 7.40
C PRO A 63 4.59 17.26 8.91
N GLU A 64 5.09 18.40 9.37
CA GLU A 64 5.39 18.67 10.78
C GLU A 64 4.12 18.63 11.65
N TYR A 65 2.99 19.13 11.12
CA TYR A 65 1.71 19.06 11.82
C TYR A 65 1.24 17.60 11.98
N ILE A 66 1.34 16.81 10.90
CA ILE A 66 0.89 15.41 10.91
C ILE A 66 1.78 14.58 11.84
N GLU A 67 3.11 14.75 11.75
CA GLU A 67 4.08 14.08 12.60
C GLU A 67 3.84 14.39 14.08
N THR A 68 3.73 15.68 14.44
CA THR A 68 3.44 16.11 15.81
C THR A 68 2.14 15.50 16.31
N ALA A 69 1.07 15.55 15.51
CA ALA A 69 -0.22 14.99 15.88
C ALA A 69 -0.15 13.48 16.16
N LEU A 70 0.55 12.72 15.31
CA LEU A 70 0.70 11.27 15.47
C LEU A 70 1.55 10.94 16.70
N ILE A 71 2.62 11.69 16.97
CA ILE A 71 3.43 11.55 18.18
C ILE A 71 2.58 11.83 19.43
N ASP A 72 1.78 12.89 19.42
CA ASP A 72 0.91 13.25 20.55
C ASP A 72 -0.20 12.21 20.79
N PHE A 73 -0.75 11.60 19.73
CA PHE A 73 -1.68 10.49 19.87
C PHE A 73 -0.98 9.23 20.41
N LYS A 74 0.26 8.96 19.97
CA LYS A 74 1.06 7.81 20.39
C LYS A 74 1.42 7.89 21.87
N ASN A 75 1.86 9.06 22.34
CA ASN A 75 2.30 9.29 23.73
C ASN A 75 1.14 9.63 24.69
N GLY A 76 -0.04 9.99 24.17
CA GLY A 76 -1.23 10.32 24.95
C GLY A 76 -1.37 11.80 25.31
N SER A 77 -0.48 12.68 24.84
CA SER A 77 -0.57 14.14 24.99
C SER A 77 -1.79 14.72 24.25
N ARG A 78 -2.26 14.07 23.19
CA ARG A 78 -3.50 14.42 22.48
C ARG A 78 -4.56 13.34 22.68
N THR A 79 -5.70 13.75 23.22
CA THR A 79 -6.84 12.85 23.47
C THR A 79 -7.49 12.42 22.14
N SER A 80 -7.92 11.16 22.05
CA SER A 80 -8.61 10.63 20.88
C SER A 80 -9.49 9.42 21.22
N THR A 81 -10.49 9.17 20.38
CA THR A 81 -11.37 7.98 20.49
C THR A 81 -10.69 6.71 19.97
N VAL A 82 -9.97 6.82 18.84
CA VAL A 82 -9.34 5.67 18.17
C VAL A 82 -7.89 5.93 17.78
N MET A 83 -7.52 7.16 17.39
CA MET A 83 -6.19 7.45 16.84
C MET A 83 -5.03 7.10 17.77
N GLY A 84 -5.18 7.24 19.09
CA GLY A 84 -4.13 6.84 20.04
C GLY A 84 -3.84 5.33 20.02
N ARG A 85 -4.81 4.48 19.66
CA ARG A 85 -4.59 3.04 19.45
C ARG A 85 -3.84 2.78 18.15
N HIS A 86 -4.17 3.51 17.09
CA HIS A 86 -3.50 3.37 15.79
C HIS A 86 -2.07 3.92 15.79
N ALA A 87 -1.86 5.12 16.32
CA ALA A 87 -0.55 5.78 16.36
C ALA A 87 0.49 4.97 17.15
N LYS A 88 0.07 4.20 18.16
CA LYS A 88 0.95 3.29 18.91
C LYS A 88 1.53 2.16 18.06
N GLY A 89 0.87 1.78 16.96
CA GLY A 89 1.30 0.71 16.07
C GLY A 89 2.46 1.09 15.14
N TYR A 90 2.79 2.36 15.02
CA TYR A 90 3.87 2.86 14.15
C TYR A 90 5.10 3.25 14.95
N THR A 91 6.30 2.99 14.41
CA THR A 91 7.55 3.53 14.96
C THR A 91 7.65 5.05 14.72
N GLY A 92 8.63 5.73 15.34
CA GLY A 92 8.88 7.14 15.06
C GLY A 92 9.27 7.39 13.60
N GLU A 93 10.10 6.51 13.03
CA GLU A 93 10.47 6.53 11.61
C GLU A 93 9.24 6.35 10.71
N GLU A 94 8.34 5.43 11.03
CA GLU A 94 7.12 5.19 10.26
C GLU A 94 6.15 6.38 10.34
N ILE A 95 6.03 7.01 11.51
CA ILE A 95 5.26 8.25 11.67
C ILE A 95 5.83 9.35 10.77
N HIS A 96 7.15 9.53 10.76
CA HIS A 96 7.80 10.51 9.89
C HIS A 96 7.51 10.23 8.41
N LEU A 97 7.61 8.98 7.96
CA LEU A 97 7.29 8.59 6.58
C LEU A 97 5.81 8.82 6.19
N ILE A 98 4.87 8.56 7.11
CA ILE A 98 3.44 8.83 6.90
C ILE A 98 3.21 10.35 6.81
N ALA A 99 3.86 11.12 7.68
CA ALA A 99 3.75 12.57 7.71
C ALA A 99 4.28 13.21 6.42
N GLU A 100 5.45 12.77 5.94
CA GLU A 100 6.00 13.20 4.65
C GLU A 100 5.11 12.84 3.47
N TYR A 101 4.49 11.66 3.49
CA TYR A 101 3.58 11.24 2.42
C TYR A 101 2.37 12.17 2.33
N PHE A 102 1.57 12.28 3.39
CA PHE A 102 0.35 13.11 3.37
C PHE A 102 0.66 14.61 3.28
N GLY A 103 1.70 15.07 3.96
CA GLY A 103 2.05 16.48 4.00
C GLY A 103 2.59 17.03 2.68
N ASN A 104 3.09 16.15 1.80
CA ASN A 104 3.48 16.51 0.45
C ASN A 104 2.42 16.13 -0.61
N LEU A 105 1.36 15.42 -0.23
CA LEU A 105 0.33 14.96 -1.18
C LEU A 105 -0.43 16.13 -1.82
N SER A 106 -0.72 17.18 -1.05
CA SER A 106 -1.31 18.40 -1.61
C SER A 106 -0.38 19.07 -2.63
N LYS A 107 0.93 19.08 -2.40
CA LYS A 107 1.90 19.66 -3.33
C LYS A 107 2.04 18.86 -4.63
N LYS A 108 1.71 17.56 -4.60
CA LYS A 108 1.76 16.67 -5.79
C LYS A 108 0.48 16.72 -6.62
N ASN A 109 -0.67 16.97 -5.99
CA ASN A 109 -2.00 16.85 -6.60
C ASN A 109 -2.66 18.20 -6.93
N HIS A 110 -1.92 19.32 -6.89
CA HIS A 110 -2.34 20.66 -7.29
C HIS A 110 -1.56 21.13 -8.53
#